data_AF-A0A9E2SF52-F1
#
_entry.id   AF-A0A9E2SF52-F1
#
_cell.length_a   1.000
_cell.length_b   1.000
_cell.length_c   1.000
_cell.angle_alpha   90.00
_cell.angle_beta   90.00
_cell.angle_gamma   90.00
#
_symmetry.space_group_name_H-M   'P 1'
#
loop_
_entity.id
_entity.type
_entity.pdbx_description
1 polymer ?
#
loop_
_entity_poly.entity_id
_entity_poly.type
_entity_poly.pdbx_seq_one_letter_code
_entity_poly.pdbx_strand_id
1 'polypeptide(L)'
;MNFNFVTKTSAIDNAGYYSLLRKMTSKLKQIQEEFGNIDSAELELYETYKDESEKDKVALLKLSLHNIIISGYSISKRWEDALLDAFDTLRSKMEGKQVVS
;
A
#
# COMPACT_ATOMS: atom_id res chain seq x y z
N MET A 1 16.15 4.48 -5.29
CA MET A 1 14.75 4.93 -5.16
C MET A 1 14.81 6.34 -4.63
N ASN A 2 14.55 7.34 -5.48
CA ASN A 2 14.52 8.74 -5.07
C ASN A 2 13.09 9.25 -5.24
N PHE A 3 12.20 8.85 -4.32
CA PHE A 3 10.84 9.38 -4.22
C PHE A 3 10.50 9.60 -2.76
N ASN A 4 9.53 10.49 -2.51
CA ASN A 4 9.09 10.75 -1.15
C ASN A 4 8.24 9.59 -0.64
N PHE A 5 8.73 8.88 0.37
CA PHE A 5 7.99 7.79 1.03
C PHE A 5 7.56 8.21 2.43
N VAL A 6 6.26 8.37 2.62
CA VAL A 6 5.67 8.72 3.92
C VAL A 6 4.94 7.51 4.47
N THR A 7 5.09 7.26 5.76
CA THR A 7 4.37 6.17 6.43
C THR A 7 3.71 6.67 7.71
N LYS A 8 2.51 6.17 7.97
CA LYS A 8 1.74 6.43 9.18
C LYS A 8 1.30 5.09 9.74
N THR A 9 1.55 4.85 11.03
CA THR A 9 1.14 3.62 11.72
C THR A 9 0.63 3.95 13.11
N SER A 10 -0.45 3.27 13.55
CA SER A 10 -1.08 3.53 14.85
C SER A 10 -1.08 2.36 15.83
N ALA A 11 -0.70 1.15 15.42
CA ALA A 11 -0.94 -0.04 16.25
C ALA A 11 0.00 -1.24 16.00
N ILE A 12 1.09 -1.04 15.26
CA ILE A 12 1.99 -2.12 14.85
C ILE A 12 3.26 -2.10 15.70
N ASP A 13 3.72 -3.28 16.15
CA ASP A 13 5.02 -3.36 16.81
C ASP A 13 6.18 -3.10 15.83
N ASN A 14 7.34 -2.67 16.34
CA ASN A 14 8.47 -2.27 15.51
C ASN A 14 8.96 -3.40 14.57
N ALA A 15 8.92 -4.67 15.00
CA ALA A 15 9.43 -5.79 14.20
C ALA A 15 8.48 -6.11 13.02
N GLY A 16 7.18 -6.16 13.29
CA GLY A 16 6.13 -6.31 12.29
C GLY A 16 6.14 -5.15 11.29
N TYR A 17 6.32 -3.92 11.79
CA TYR A 17 6.45 -2.72 10.95
C TYR A 17 7.57 -2.84 9.91
N TYR A 18 8.80 -3.13 10.33
CA TYR A 18 9.94 -3.22 9.42
C TYR A 18 9.81 -4.39 8.43
N SER A 19 9.17 -5.49 8.83
CA SER A 19 8.86 -6.60 7.93
C SER A 19 7.94 -6.16 6.78
N LEU A 20 6.87 -5.43 7.11
CA LEU A 20 5.92 -4.89 6.15
C LEU A 20 6.57 -3.85 5.24
N LEU A 21 7.43 -2.96 5.78
CA LEU A 21 8.17 -2.00 4.98
C LEU A 21 9.10 -2.65 3.95
N ARG A 22 9.73 -3.78 4.30
CA ARG A 22 10.56 -4.53 3.34
C ARG A 22 9.72 -5.10 2.19
N LYS A 23 8.57 -5.71 2.51
CA LYS A 23 7.62 -6.21 1.51
C LYS A 23 7.11 -5.07 0.61
N MET A 24 6.71 -3.97 1.24
CA MET A 24 6.28 -2.72 0.59
C MET A 24 7.33 -2.22 -0.41
N THR A 25 8.58 -2.09 0.04
CA THR A 25 9.68 -1.62 -0.81
C THR A 25 9.90 -2.53 -2.01
N SER A 26 9.85 -3.85 -1.82
CA SER A 26 9.96 -4.81 -2.93
C SER A 26 8.84 -4.64 -3.95
N LYS A 27 7.59 -4.43 -3.50
CA LYS A 27 6.45 -4.21 -4.38
C LYS A 27 6.50 -2.87 -5.11
N LEU A 28 6.98 -1.81 -4.45
CA LEU A 28 7.20 -0.51 -5.12
C LEU A 28 8.26 -0.60 -6.21
N LYS A 29 9.33 -1.40 -6.04
CA LYS A 29 10.30 -1.66 -7.11
C LYS A 29 9.64 -2.29 -8.32
N GLN A 30 8.82 -3.32 -8.11
CA GLN A 30 8.07 -3.98 -9.18
C GLN A 30 7.15 -2.99 -9.91
N ILE A 31 6.42 -2.15 -9.18
CA ILE A 31 5.59 -1.11 -9.81
C ILE A 31 6.45 -0.13 -10.61
N GLN A 32 7.61 0.26 -10.09
CA GLN A 32 8.48 1.19 -10.79
C GLN A 32 9.05 0.60 -12.09
N GLU A 33 9.33 -0.71 -12.09
CA GLU A 33 9.79 -1.47 -13.26
C GLU A 33 8.67 -1.63 -14.30
N GLU A 34 7.43 -1.84 -13.87
CA GLU A 34 6.28 -2.10 -14.75
C GLU A 34 5.59 -0.82 -15.28
N PHE A 35 5.43 0.20 -14.44
CA PHE A 35 4.60 1.39 -14.71
C PHE A 35 5.41 2.70 -14.81
N GLY A 36 6.73 2.64 -14.59
CA GLY A 36 7.63 3.78 -14.65
C GLY A 36 7.81 4.51 -13.32
N ASN A 37 8.36 5.72 -13.36
CA ASN A 37 8.79 6.42 -12.15
C ASN A 37 7.64 6.76 -11.20
N ILE A 38 7.87 6.51 -9.91
CA ILE A 38 6.98 6.88 -8.81
C ILE A 38 7.47 8.22 -8.26
N ASP A 39 6.59 9.23 -8.20
CA ASP A 39 6.91 10.56 -7.67
C ASP A 39 6.82 10.57 -6.14
N SER A 40 5.80 9.91 -5.60
CA SER A 40 5.58 9.76 -4.16
C SER A 40 4.77 8.51 -3.82
N ALA A 41 5.00 8.00 -2.61
CA ALA A 41 4.26 6.89 -2.03
C ALA A 41 3.90 7.19 -0.58
N GLU A 42 2.64 6.94 -0.21
CA GLU A 42 2.14 7.07 1.15
C GLU A 42 1.51 5.76 1.59
N LEU A 43 1.96 5.23 2.73
CA LEU A 43 1.40 4.04 3.36
C LEU A 43 0.81 4.41 4.72
N GLU A 44 -0.46 4.10 4.90
CA GLU A 44 -1.16 4.28 6.17
C GLU A 44 -1.65 2.92 6.68
N LEU A 45 -1.25 2.58 7.90
CA LEU A 45 -1.53 1.33 8.58
C LEU A 45 -2.26 1.62 9.90
N TYR A 46 -3.48 1.12 10.03
CA TYR A 46 -4.24 1.31 11.27
C TYR A 46 -5.17 0.13 11.57
N GLU A 47 -5.56 0.02 12.83
CA GLU A 47 -6.56 -0.95 13.26
C GLU A 47 -7.95 -0.31 13.21
N THR A 48 -8.94 -1.06 12.76
CA THR A 48 -10.36 -0.71 12.87
C THR A 48 -11.13 -1.81 13.56
N TYR A 49 -12.25 -1.48 14.17
CA TYR A 49 -13.16 -2.46 14.77
C TYR A 49 -14.33 -2.65 13.81
N LYS A 50 -14.57 -3.90 13.41
CA LYS A 50 -15.81 -4.26 12.71
C LYS A 50 -16.90 -4.64 13.71
N ASP A 51 -16.51 -5.26 14.83
CA ASP A 51 -17.33 -5.62 15.99
C ASP A 51 -16.50 -5.42 17.29
N GLU A 52 -17.14 -5.53 18.46
CA GLU A 52 -16.52 -5.24 19.78
C GLU A 52 -15.33 -6.15 20.17
N SER A 53 -15.08 -7.25 19.45
CA SER A 53 -14.12 -8.29 19.88
C SER A 53 -12.87 -8.44 19.00
N GLU A 54 -12.90 -8.03 17.73
CA GLU A 54 -11.78 -8.30 16.81
C GLU A 54 -11.37 -7.08 16.00
N LYS A 55 -10.07 -6.77 16.07
CA LYS A 55 -9.45 -5.66 15.36
C LYS A 55 -9.01 -6.07 13.96
N ASP A 56 -9.67 -5.51 12.97
CA ASP A 56 -9.25 -5.62 11.58
C ASP A 56 -8.06 -4.70 11.31
N LYS A 57 -7.18 -5.13 10.41
CA LYS A 57 -6.00 -4.40 9.97
C LYS A 57 -6.32 -3.73 8.64
N VAL A 58 -6.08 -2.44 8.58
CA VAL A 58 -6.35 -1.63 7.40
C VAL A 58 -5.03 -1.16 6.82
N ALA A 59 -4.88 -1.35 5.52
CA ALA A 59 -3.78 -0.79 4.75
C ALA A 59 -4.34 0.12 3.65
N LEU A 60 -3.93 1.38 3.68
CA LEU A 60 -4.19 2.34 2.62
C LEU A 60 -2.85 2.70 1.97
N LEU A 61 -2.78 2.48 0.67
CA LEU A 61 -1.62 2.80 -0.15
C LEU A 61 -2.00 3.85 -1.18
N LYS A 62 -1.23 4.93 -1.28
CA LYS A 62 -1.41 5.97 -2.29
C LYS A 62 -0.09 6.17 -3.04
N LEU A 63 -0.14 6.07 -4.36
CA LEU A 63 1.00 6.32 -5.25
C LEU A 63 0.68 7.47 -6.20
N SER A 64 1.69 8.31 -6.44
CA SER A 64 1.69 9.29 -7.52
C SER A 64 2.68 8.86 -8.58
N LEU A 65 2.22 8.75 -9.82
CA LEU A 65 3.05 8.47 -11.00
C LEU A 65 2.55 9.30 -12.18
N HIS A 66 3.44 10.04 -12.86
CA HIS A 66 3.11 10.82 -14.06
C HIS A 66 1.88 11.75 -13.87
N ASN A 67 1.79 12.45 -12.73
CA ASN A 67 0.62 13.27 -12.33
C ASN A 67 -0.70 12.51 -12.10
N ILE A 68 -0.66 11.18 -12.09
CA ILE A 68 -1.80 10.32 -11.75
C ILE A 68 -1.65 9.84 -10.32
N ILE A 69 -2.67 10.10 -9.51
CA ILE A 69 -2.78 9.55 -8.16
C ILE A 69 -3.62 8.28 -8.23
N ILE A 70 -3.09 7.19 -7.68
CA ILE A 70 -3.75 5.90 -7.60
C ILE A 70 -3.69 5.43 -6.15
N SER A 71 -4.81 4.91 -5.65
CA SER A 71 -4.91 4.38 -4.29
C SER A 71 -5.39 2.94 -4.26
N GLY A 72 -4.77 2.16 -3.38
CA GLY A 72 -5.18 0.83 -2.97
C GLY A 72 -5.66 0.86 -1.53
N TYR A 73 -6.64 0.02 -1.23
CA TYR A 73 -7.23 -0.09 0.09
C TYR A 73 -7.57 -1.55 0.34
N SER A 74 -7.27 -2.05 1.53
CA SER A 74 -7.74 -3.36 1.98
C SER A 74 -7.91 -3.42 3.50
N ILE A 75 -8.75 -4.35 3.92
CA ILE A 75 -9.01 -4.74 5.30
C ILE A 75 -8.77 -6.24 5.42
N SER A 76 -7.96 -6.68 6.38
CA SER A 76 -7.76 -8.10 6.67
C SER A 76 -7.51 -8.35 8.17
N LYS A 77 -7.57 -9.61 8.60
CA LYS A 77 -7.20 -10.02 9.97
C LYS A 77 -5.69 -9.93 10.21
N ARG A 78 -4.89 -9.98 9.16
CA ARG A 78 -3.42 -9.94 9.22
C ARG A 78 -2.90 -8.72 8.46
N TRP A 79 -1.89 -8.07 9.02
CA TRP A 79 -1.26 -6.90 8.40
C TRP A 79 -0.64 -7.19 7.04
N GLU A 80 -0.06 -8.37 6.88
CA GLU A 80 0.56 -8.79 5.62
C GLU A 80 -0.48 -8.92 4.52
N ASP A 81 -1.59 -9.59 4.81
CA ASP A 81 -2.69 -9.77 3.87
C ASP A 81 -3.31 -8.41 3.51
N ALA A 82 -3.58 -7.55 4.49
CA ALA A 82 -4.08 -6.19 4.24
C ALA A 82 -3.14 -5.39 3.32
N LEU A 83 -1.82 -5.46 3.54
CA LEU A 83 -0.85 -4.77 2.70
C LEU A 83 -0.83 -5.34 1.27
N LEU A 84 -0.79 -6.65 1.11
CA LEU A 84 -0.71 -7.31 -0.19
C LEU A 84 -1.99 -7.07 -1.01
N ASP A 85 -3.15 -7.19 -0.39
CA ASP A 85 -4.43 -6.96 -1.06
C ASP A 85 -4.61 -5.47 -1.45
N ALA A 86 -4.11 -4.54 -0.64
CA ALA A 86 -4.09 -3.12 -1.00
C ALA A 86 -3.19 -2.87 -2.22
N PHE A 87 -2.06 -3.57 -2.32
CA PHE A 87 -1.20 -3.53 -3.52
C PHE A 87 -1.90 -4.09 -4.75
N ASP A 88 -2.57 -5.24 -4.63
CA ASP A 88 -3.26 -5.87 -5.75
C ASP A 88 -4.41 -4.99 -6.26
N THR A 89 -5.15 -4.37 -5.35
CA THR A 89 -6.18 -3.37 -5.67
C THR A 89 -5.59 -2.17 -6.42
N LEU A 90 -4.43 -1.68 -5.96
CA LEU A 90 -3.75 -0.57 -6.59
C LEU A 90 -3.26 -0.95 -8.00
N ARG A 91 -2.61 -2.11 -8.14
CA ARG A 91 -2.06 -2.60 -9.42
C ARG A 91 -3.16 -2.80 -10.45
N SER A 92 -4.27 -3.43 -10.06
CA SER A 92 -5.43 -3.63 -10.92
C SER A 92 -5.97 -2.29 -11.47
N LYS A 93 -5.98 -1.23 -10.66
CA LYS A 93 -6.35 0.13 -11.11
C LYS A 93 -5.33 0.74 -12.08
N MET A 94 -4.03 0.44 -11.93
CA MET A 94 -3.00 0.90 -12.86
C MET A 94 -3.16 0.21 -14.23
N GLU A 95 -3.35 -1.11 -14.23
CA GLU A 95 -3.58 -1.91 -15.44
C GLU A 95 -4.86 -1.47 -16.17
N GLY A 96 -5.96 -1.26 -15.43
CA GLY A 96 -7.21 -0.77 -16.01
C GLY A 96 -7.11 0.64 -16.62
N LYS A 97 -6.18 1.48 -16.15
CA LYS A 97 -5.95 2.82 -16.72
C LYS A 97 -5.06 2.81 -17.97
N GLN A 98 -4.23 1.78 -18.18
CA GLN A 98 -3.42 1.66 -19.40
C GLN A 98 -4.25 1.33 -20.65
N VAL A 99 -5.43 0.70 -20.50
CA VAL A 99 -6.29 0.31 -21.65
C VAL A 99 -6.94 1.54 -22.34
N VAL A 100 -6.91 2.70 -21.71
CA VAL A 100 -7.60 3.93 -22.19
C VAL A 100 -6.61 4.97 -22.77
N SER A 101 -5.34 4.60 -22.95
CA SER A 101 -4.27 5.49 -23.45
C SER A 101 -3.93 5.22 -24.91
#